data_AF-A0A811NSB6-F1
#
_entry.id   AF-A0A811NSB6-F1
#
_cell.length_a   1.000
_cell.length_b   1.000
_cell.length_c   1.000
_cell.angle_alpha   90.00
_cell.angle_beta   90.00
_cell.angle_gamma   90.00
#
_symmetry.space_group_name_H-M   'P 1'
#
loop_
_entity.id
_entity.type
_entity.pdbx_description
1 polymer ?
#
loop_
_entity_poly.entity_id
_entity_poly.type
_entity_poly.pdbx_seq_one_letter_code
_entity_poly.pdbx_strand_id
1 'polypeptide(L)'
;MPASRRDPGGGTGAEVALLAAGLRAELLPRHVAVVMDGNSRWARARGLPSAAGHEAGRRVLEEVVRLSRAWGVRALTAFAFSHENWSRPKKTAREAEEATRNNSRLDLTLAISYSWRRDIVQACRNLAQKVRDKLLKPEDIDESLFADELETSHANELPDYPDLLIRTSGELRLSNFLLWQSAYAELFFTDTLWPDFGEADYLEALVSFQSRDRRFGLRKL
;
A
#
# COMPACT_ATOMS: atom_id res chain seq x y z
N MET A 1 20.02 2.76 -48.40
CA MET A 1 19.42 2.86 -47.05
C MET A 1 18.83 1.50 -46.72
N PRO A 2 19.48 0.64 -45.91
CA PRO A 2 18.86 -0.62 -45.51
C PRO A 2 17.87 -0.37 -44.36
N ALA A 3 16.70 -0.99 -44.46
CA ALA A 3 15.67 -1.00 -43.44
C ALA A 3 16.19 -1.69 -42.17
N SER A 4 16.05 -1.04 -41.01
CA SER A 4 16.36 -1.64 -39.72
C SER A 4 15.33 -2.72 -39.40
N ARG A 5 15.81 -3.94 -39.26
CA ARG A 5 15.06 -5.07 -38.70
C ARG A 5 14.67 -4.71 -37.27
N ARG A 6 13.38 -4.69 -36.96
CA ARG A 6 12.91 -4.75 -35.57
C ARG A 6 13.22 -6.15 -35.04
N ASP A 7 13.92 -6.19 -33.92
CA ASP A 7 14.26 -7.40 -33.19
C ASP A 7 13.01 -7.90 -32.44
N PRO A 8 12.54 -9.15 -32.61
CA PRO A 8 11.25 -9.60 -32.07
C PRO A 8 11.36 -10.34 -30.72
N GLY A 9 12.26 -9.97 -29.81
CA GLY A 9 12.51 -10.78 -28.61
C GLY A 9 13.15 -10.14 -27.37
N GLY A 10 13.05 -8.83 -27.17
CA GLY A 10 13.66 -8.16 -26.00
C GLY A 10 12.61 -7.58 -25.04
N GLY A 11 12.12 -8.39 -24.09
CA GLY A 11 11.38 -7.86 -22.94
C GLY A 11 12.27 -6.89 -22.15
N THR A 12 11.68 -5.87 -21.54
CA THR A 12 12.42 -4.95 -20.66
C THR A 12 13.13 -5.73 -19.54
N GLY A 13 14.26 -5.22 -19.01
CA GLY A 13 14.97 -5.92 -17.92
C GLY A 13 14.10 -6.25 -16.70
N ALA A 14 13.02 -5.47 -16.49
CA ALA A 14 11.99 -5.73 -15.48
C ALA A 14 11.09 -6.92 -15.84
N GLU A 15 10.64 -7.04 -17.09
CA GLU A 15 9.84 -8.19 -17.56
C GLU A 15 10.62 -9.50 -17.46
N VAL A 16 11.93 -9.49 -17.79
CA VAL A 16 12.78 -10.67 -17.65
C VAL A 16 12.94 -11.07 -16.18
N ALA A 17 13.12 -10.10 -15.27
CA ALA A 17 13.21 -10.35 -13.83
C ALA A 17 11.90 -10.88 -13.24
N LEU A 18 10.75 -10.35 -13.67
CA LEU A 18 9.42 -10.80 -13.26
C LEU A 18 9.14 -12.23 -13.72
N LEU A 19 9.40 -12.53 -14.99
CA LEU A 19 9.22 -13.87 -15.54
C LEU A 19 10.14 -14.88 -14.86
N ALA A 20 11.39 -14.51 -14.57
CA ALA A 20 12.30 -15.33 -13.78
C ALA A 20 11.79 -15.61 -12.36
N ALA A 21 11.04 -14.66 -11.78
CA ALA A 21 10.35 -14.80 -10.50
C ALA A 21 8.99 -15.52 -10.61
N GLY A 22 8.55 -15.93 -11.81
CA GLY A 22 7.26 -16.58 -12.04
C GLY A 22 6.06 -15.64 -12.02
N LEU A 23 6.28 -14.32 -12.09
CA LEU A 23 5.24 -13.29 -12.10
C LEU A 23 4.93 -12.83 -13.54
N ARG A 24 3.65 -12.58 -13.79
CA ARG A 24 3.16 -11.91 -14.99
C ARG A 24 2.92 -10.43 -14.72
N ALA A 25 3.59 -9.55 -15.45
CA ALA A 25 3.54 -8.11 -15.22
C ALA A 25 2.11 -7.54 -15.31
N GLU A 26 1.32 -8.05 -16.26
CA GLU A 26 -0.06 -7.65 -16.51
C GLU A 26 -1.05 -8.06 -15.42
N LEU A 27 -0.66 -8.97 -14.52
CA LEU A 27 -1.50 -9.46 -13.42
C LEU A 27 -1.03 -8.98 -12.05
N LEU A 28 0.01 -8.16 -11.97
CA LEU A 28 0.45 -7.59 -10.71
C LEU A 28 -0.65 -6.72 -10.09
N PRO A 29 -0.75 -6.70 -8.73
CA PRO A 29 -1.55 -5.70 -8.07
C PRO A 29 -1.03 -4.31 -8.44
N ARG A 30 -1.92 -3.41 -8.82
CA ARG A 30 -1.59 -2.01 -9.07
C ARG A 30 -1.26 -1.32 -7.75
N HIS A 31 -1.98 -1.66 -6.69
CA HIS A 31 -1.80 -1.11 -5.36
C HIS A 31 -1.68 -2.21 -4.30
N VAL A 32 -0.57 -2.20 -3.56
CA VAL A 32 -0.34 -3.06 -2.40
C VAL A 32 -0.44 -2.24 -1.11
N ALA A 33 -1.21 -2.72 -0.14
CA ALA A 33 -1.19 -2.20 1.23
C ALA A 33 -0.45 -3.19 2.15
N VAL A 34 0.35 -2.69 3.09
CA VAL A 34 1.11 -3.56 4.02
C VAL A 34 0.97 -3.12 5.47
N VAL A 35 0.59 -4.07 6.33
CA VAL A 35 0.63 -3.94 7.79
C VAL A 35 1.94 -4.57 8.28
N MET A 36 2.90 -3.71 8.62
CA MET A 36 4.27 -4.05 9.01
C MET A 36 4.36 -4.50 10.49
N ASP A 37 3.70 -5.59 10.83
CA ASP A 37 3.58 -6.10 12.21
C ASP A 37 4.76 -7.04 12.57
N GLY A 38 5.10 -7.12 13.86
CA GLY A 38 6.12 -8.04 14.38
C GLY A 38 7.45 -7.39 14.75
N ASN A 39 7.67 -6.10 14.50
CA ASN A 39 8.93 -5.39 14.81
C ASN A 39 9.43 -5.59 16.26
N SER A 40 8.57 -5.31 17.25
CA SER A 40 8.93 -5.45 18.66
C SER A 40 9.09 -6.90 19.11
N ARG A 41 8.29 -7.83 18.54
CA ARG A 41 8.40 -9.27 18.79
C ARG A 41 9.75 -9.80 18.29
N TRP A 42 10.14 -9.39 17.08
CA TRP A 42 11.41 -9.74 16.47
C TRP A 42 12.61 -9.29 17.32
N ALA A 43 12.58 -8.04 17.81
CA ALA A 43 13.65 -7.51 18.66
C ALA A 43 13.72 -8.25 20.00
N ARG A 44 12.56 -8.47 20.65
CA ARG A 44 12.47 -9.20 21.92
C ARG A 44 13.02 -10.62 21.83
N ALA A 45 12.68 -11.34 20.76
CA ALA A 45 13.16 -12.71 20.53
C ALA A 45 14.69 -12.80 20.42
N ARG A 46 15.36 -11.67 20.12
CA ARG A 46 16.83 -11.57 19.97
C ARG A 46 17.50 -10.84 21.14
N GLY A 47 16.75 -10.52 22.22
CA GLY A 47 17.28 -9.77 23.35
C GLY A 47 17.64 -8.31 23.03
N LEU A 48 17.06 -7.75 21.96
CA LEU A 48 17.35 -6.40 21.47
C LEU A 48 16.28 -5.37 21.92
N PRO A 49 16.64 -4.08 22.01
CA PRO A 49 15.66 -3.01 22.21
C PRO A 49 14.67 -2.91 21.03
N SER A 50 13.42 -2.46 21.29
CA SER A 50 12.39 -2.32 20.23
C SER A 50 12.85 -1.45 19.06
N ALA A 51 13.67 -0.43 19.32
CA ALA A 51 14.25 0.44 18.29
C ALA A 51 15.04 -0.34 17.23
N ALA A 52 15.77 -1.39 17.62
CA ALA A 52 16.49 -2.23 16.67
C ALA A 52 15.56 -2.99 15.73
N GLY A 53 14.39 -3.43 16.23
CA GLY A 53 13.35 -4.06 15.42
C GLY A 53 12.75 -3.09 14.41
N HIS A 54 12.42 -1.86 14.81
CA HIS A 54 11.91 -0.83 13.89
C HIS A 54 12.95 -0.43 12.83
N GLU A 55 14.22 -0.34 13.20
CA GLU A 55 15.29 -0.03 12.25
C GLU A 55 15.50 -1.17 11.23
N ALA A 56 15.39 -2.42 11.67
CA ALA A 56 15.36 -3.56 10.75
C ALA A 56 14.11 -3.53 9.85
N GLY A 57 12.94 -3.22 10.41
CA GLY A 57 11.71 -3.04 9.65
C GLY A 57 11.76 -1.91 8.62
N ARG A 58 12.50 -0.82 8.90
CA ARG A 58 12.72 0.26 7.94
C ARG A 58 13.49 -0.24 6.70
N ARG A 59 14.52 -1.07 6.91
CA ARG A 59 15.28 -1.66 5.80
C ARG A 59 14.42 -2.56 4.93
N VAL A 60 13.54 -3.35 5.55
CA VAL A 60 12.56 -4.16 4.81
C VAL A 60 11.60 -3.29 4.01
N LEU A 61 11.09 -2.19 4.58
CA LEU A 61 10.23 -1.26 3.83
C LEU A 61 10.96 -0.67 2.62
N GLU A 62 12.22 -0.28 2.76
CA GLU A 62 13.05 0.22 1.65
C GLU A 62 13.25 -0.82 0.56
N GLU A 63 13.44 -2.08 0.95
CA GLU A 63 13.54 -3.20 0.02
C GLU A 63 12.22 -3.46 -0.71
N VAL A 64 11.09 -3.51 0.01
CA VAL A 64 9.76 -3.66 -0.61
C VAL A 64 9.46 -2.50 -1.56
N VAL A 65 9.77 -1.25 -1.19
CA VAL A 65 9.65 -0.09 -2.09
C VAL A 65 10.50 -0.27 -3.36
N ARG A 66 11.75 -0.72 -3.21
CA ARG A 66 12.65 -0.99 -4.36
C ARG A 66 12.07 -2.08 -5.26
N LEU A 67 11.59 -3.18 -4.68
CA LEU A 67 11.01 -4.31 -5.40
C LEU A 67 9.72 -3.91 -6.11
N SER A 68 8.78 -3.24 -5.43
CA SER A 68 7.55 -2.70 -6.01
C SER A 68 7.83 -1.87 -7.25
N ARG A 69 8.78 -0.93 -7.15
CA ARG A 69 9.21 -0.10 -8.28
C ARG A 69 9.86 -0.90 -9.41
N ALA A 70 10.67 -1.90 -9.09
CA ALA A 70 11.36 -2.73 -10.07
C ALA A 70 10.40 -3.67 -10.82
N TRP A 71 9.39 -4.17 -10.11
CA TRP A 71 8.40 -5.13 -10.59
C TRP A 71 7.17 -4.45 -11.22
N GLY A 72 6.97 -3.16 -11.00
CA GLY A 72 5.90 -2.39 -11.64
C GLY A 72 4.60 -2.29 -10.84
N VAL A 73 4.66 -2.57 -9.53
CA VAL A 73 3.59 -2.16 -8.59
C VAL A 73 3.59 -0.65 -8.52
N ARG A 74 2.44 -0.02 -8.78
CA ARG A 74 2.33 1.44 -8.97
C ARG A 74 2.07 2.20 -7.68
N ALA A 75 1.45 1.56 -6.70
CA ALA A 75 1.25 2.15 -5.38
C ALA A 75 1.54 1.19 -4.23
N LEU A 76 2.10 1.74 -3.16
CA LEU A 76 2.36 1.06 -1.90
C LEU A 76 1.85 1.92 -0.75
N THR A 77 0.91 1.39 0.04
CA THR A 77 0.48 2.02 1.30
C THR A 77 0.98 1.22 2.49
N ALA A 78 1.88 1.80 3.29
CA ALA A 78 2.43 1.14 4.47
C ALA A 78 1.81 1.69 5.76
N PHE A 79 1.31 0.78 6.60
CA PHE A 79 0.81 1.13 7.93
C PHE A 79 1.97 1.26 8.91
N ALA A 80 2.27 2.50 9.32
CA ALA A 80 3.35 2.80 10.25
C ALA A 80 2.76 3.22 11.60
N PHE A 81 2.91 2.38 12.64
CA PHE A 81 2.53 2.74 14.01
C PHE A 81 3.77 3.01 14.88
N SER A 82 3.93 4.25 15.34
CA SER A 82 3.69 4.62 16.74
C SER A 82 3.64 6.14 16.87
N HIS A 83 2.80 6.61 17.79
CA HIS A 83 2.69 8.01 18.24
C HIS A 83 4.00 8.52 18.89
N GLU A 84 5.05 7.69 19.01
CA GLU A 84 6.23 7.96 19.81
C GLU A 84 7.57 7.86 19.06
N ASN A 85 7.65 7.30 17.85
CA ASN A 85 8.93 7.14 17.12
C ASN A 85 9.01 7.81 15.74
N TRP A 86 7.96 8.50 15.29
CA TRP A 86 8.02 9.30 14.06
C TRP A 86 7.73 10.77 14.31
N SER A 87 8.30 11.35 15.36
CA SER A 87 8.45 12.80 15.48
C SER A 87 9.47 13.33 14.46
N ARG A 88 9.29 13.01 13.18
CA ARG A 88 9.91 13.77 12.10
C ARG A 88 9.10 15.07 11.98
N PRO A 89 9.72 16.25 12.08
CA PRO A 89 8.99 17.50 11.97
C PRO A 89 8.24 17.52 10.64
N LYS A 90 6.96 17.96 10.62
CA LYS A 90 6.10 18.08 9.42
C LYS A 90 6.83 18.66 8.19
N LYS A 91 7.84 19.50 8.45
CA LYS A 91 8.79 20.04 7.48
C LYS A 91 9.46 18.95 6.60
N THR A 92 9.96 17.88 7.21
CA THR A 92 10.66 16.78 6.49
C THR A 92 9.73 15.89 5.68
N ALA A 93 8.47 15.71 6.09
CA ALA A 93 7.48 14.98 5.28
C ALA A 93 7.14 15.78 4.02
N ARG A 94 6.87 17.09 4.17
CA ARG A 94 6.61 17.98 3.04
C ARG A 94 7.81 18.12 2.11
N GLU A 95 9.03 18.15 2.64
CA GLU A 95 10.26 18.14 1.83
C GLU A 95 10.38 16.84 1.01
N ALA A 96 10.05 15.69 1.60
CA ALA A 96 10.05 14.42 0.89
C ALA A 96 8.95 14.36 -0.19
N GLU A 97 7.74 14.82 0.11
CA GLU A 97 6.64 14.95 -0.85
C GLU A 97 7.04 15.85 -2.03
N GLU A 98 7.58 17.05 -1.76
CA GLU A 98 8.01 17.97 -2.81
C GLU A 98 9.17 17.41 -3.64
N ALA A 99 10.13 16.73 -3.00
CA ALA A 99 11.25 16.10 -3.69
C ALA A 99 10.82 14.92 -4.57
N THR A 100 9.66 14.30 -4.28
CA THR A 100 9.16 13.11 -4.97
C THR A 100 7.92 13.35 -5.83
N ARG A 101 7.37 14.58 -5.86
CA ARG A 101 6.13 14.94 -6.56
C ARG A 101 6.04 14.59 -8.04
N ASN A 102 7.17 14.46 -8.72
CA ASN A 102 7.25 14.15 -10.16
C ASN A 102 7.66 12.69 -10.40
N ASN A 103 7.72 11.86 -9.36
CA ASN A 103 8.01 10.45 -9.50
C ASN A 103 6.78 9.72 -10.05
N SER A 104 6.91 9.14 -11.24
CA SER A 104 5.80 8.45 -11.90
C SER A 104 5.86 6.93 -11.80
N ARG A 105 6.85 6.38 -11.07
CA ARG A 105 7.10 4.93 -11.05
C ARG A 105 6.45 4.21 -9.88
N LEU A 106 6.28 4.88 -8.75
CA LEU A 106 5.69 4.32 -7.54
C LEU A 106 5.24 5.45 -6.62
N ASP A 107 3.99 5.37 -6.19
CA ASP A 107 3.42 6.22 -5.14
C ASP A 107 3.54 5.51 -3.79
N LEU A 108 4.19 6.15 -2.83
CA LEU A 108 4.34 5.62 -1.47
C LEU A 108 3.51 6.45 -0.49
N THR A 109 2.50 5.82 0.10
CA THR A 109 1.73 6.41 1.21
C THR A 109 2.15 5.81 2.54
N LEU A 110 2.57 6.65 3.48
CA LEU A 110 2.86 6.24 4.85
C LEU A 110 1.70 6.63 5.75
N ALA A 111 0.91 5.64 6.16
CA ALA A 111 -0.23 5.84 7.06
C ALA A 111 0.27 5.92 8.51
N ILE A 112 0.71 7.11 8.92
CA ILE A 112 1.31 7.37 10.24
C ILE A 112 0.22 7.82 11.21
N SER A 113 0.11 7.15 12.37
CA SER A 113 -0.95 7.42 13.35
C SER A 113 -2.37 7.35 12.76
N TYR A 114 -2.52 6.63 11.65
CA TYR A 114 -3.78 6.49 10.95
C TYR A 114 -4.76 5.61 11.76
N SER A 115 -6.05 5.92 11.64
CA SER A 115 -7.11 5.14 12.26
C SER A 115 -8.37 5.24 11.42
N TRP A 116 -8.78 4.11 10.84
CA TRP A 116 -9.98 4.04 10.01
C TRP A 116 -11.25 4.52 10.74
N ARG A 117 -11.42 4.14 12.01
CA ARG A 117 -12.54 4.62 12.84
C ARG A 117 -12.55 6.14 13.00
N ARG A 118 -11.39 6.78 13.16
CA ARG A 118 -11.32 8.25 13.26
C ARG A 118 -11.66 8.88 11.91
N ASP A 119 -11.14 8.29 10.85
CA ASP A 119 -11.36 8.70 9.46
C ASP A 119 -12.86 8.75 9.12
N ILE A 120 -13.59 7.64 9.33
CA ILE A 120 -15.06 7.61 9.14
C ILE A 120 -15.78 8.67 9.96
N VAL A 121 -15.44 8.79 11.25
CA VAL A 121 -16.13 9.75 12.13
C VAL A 121 -15.89 11.18 11.65
N GLN A 122 -14.68 11.48 11.15
CA GLN A 122 -14.37 12.80 10.61
C GLN A 122 -15.10 13.04 9.28
N ALA A 123 -15.12 12.08 8.37
CA ALA A 123 -15.87 12.16 7.11
C ALA A 123 -17.37 12.40 7.35
N CYS A 124 -17.99 11.64 8.26
CA CYS A 124 -19.40 11.85 8.65
C CYS A 124 -19.64 13.26 9.22
N ARG A 125 -18.72 13.78 10.04
CA ARG A 125 -18.83 15.14 10.59
C ARG A 125 -18.70 16.20 9.50
N ASN A 126 -17.80 16.03 8.54
CA ASN A 126 -17.63 16.95 7.42
C ASN A 126 -18.89 16.98 6.54
N LEU A 127 -19.43 15.81 6.19
CA LEU A 127 -20.67 15.70 5.42
C LEU A 127 -21.86 16.34 6.15
N ALA A 128 -22.02 16.02 7.44
CA ALA A 128 -23.08 16.63 8.26
C ALA A 128 -22.94 18.15 8.33
N GLN A 129 -21.71 18.67 8.38
CA GLN A 129 -21.42 20.10 8.33
C GLN A 129 -21.82 20.72 6.99
N LYS A 130 -21.44 20.10 5.87
CA LYS A 130 -21.81 20.56 4.52
C LYS A 130 -23.33 20.55 4.31
N VAL A 131 -24.04 19.55 4.86
CA VAL A 131 -25.51 19.51 4.86
C VAL A 131 -26.09 20.65 5.70
N ARG A 132 -25.59 20.87 6.92
CA ARG A 132 -26.02 21.97 7.79
C ARG A 132 -25.85 23.33 7.12
N ASP A 133 -24.75 23.50 6.39
CA ASP A 133 -24.40 24.75 5.71
C ASP A 133 -25.11 24.89 4.35
N LYS A 134 -26.02 23.95 4.01
CA LYS A 134 -26.79 23.90 2.75
C LYS A 134 -25.92 23.81 1.49
N LEU A 135 -24.70 23.30 1.63
CA LEU A 135 -23.79 23.01 0.51
C LEU A 135 -24.12 21.67 -0.16
N LEU A 136 -24.76 20.77 0.57
CA LEU A 136 -25.20 19.44 0.11
C LEU A 136 -26.58 19.14 0.72
N LYS A 137 -27.34 18.25 0.09
CA LYS A 137 -28.50 17.60 0.70
C LYS A 137 -28.11 16.18 1.16
N PRO A 138 -28.80 15.62 2.18
CA PRO A 138 -28.54 14.23 2.60
C PRO A 138 -28.63 13.21 1.46
N GLU A 139 -29.52 13.44 0.49
CA GLU A 139 -29.74 12.55 -0.66
C GLU A 139 -28.62 12.61 -1.69
N ASP A 140 -27.77 13.65 -1.63
CA ASP A 140 -26.60 13.80 -2.50
C ASP A 140 -25.41 12.95 -2.00
N ILE A 141 -25.48 12.38 -0.78
CA ILE A 141 -24.39 11.60 -0.18
C ILE A 141 -24.41 10.16 -0.72
N ASP A 142 -23.44 9.85 -1.57
CA ASP A 142 -23.19 8.52 -2.12
C ASP A 142 -21.81 7.96 -1.73
N GLU A 143 -21.45 6.78 -2.25
CA GLU A 143 -20.16 6.12 -2.00
C GLU A 143 -18.96 6.97 -2.46
N SER A 144 -19.10 7.69 -3.57
CA SER A 144 -18.03 8.54 -4.12
C SER A 144 -17.80 9.74 -3.22
N LEU A 145 -18.87 10.46 -2.89
CA LEU A 145 -18.78 11.63 -2.03
C LEU A 145 -18.32 11.26 -0.63
N PHE A 146 -18.73 10.11 -0.09
CA PHE A 146 -18.21 9.61 1.17
C PHE A 146 -16.70 9.32 1.08
N ALA A 147 -16.25 8.69 -0.01
CA ALA A 147 -14.84 8.39 -0.21
C ALA A 147 -13.98 9.67 -0.29
N ASP A 148 -14.50 10.73 -0.92
CA ASP A 148 -13.84 12.03 -1.03
C ASP A 148 -13.65 12.75 0.31
N GLU A 149 -14.41 12.36 1.34
CA GLU A 149 -14.33 12.96 2.68
C GLU A 149 -13.36 12.26 3.62
N LEU A 150 -12.84 11.10 3.21
CA LEU A 150 -11.84 10.36 3.96
C LEU A 150 -10.47 11.06 3.89
N GLU A 151 -9.67 10.94 4.93
CA GLU A 151 -8.29 11.47 4.96
C GLU A 151 -7.43 10.89 3.82
N THR A 152 -7.75 9.68 3.36
CA THR A 152 -7.07 9.04 2.23
C THR A 152 -7.36 9.70 0.88
N SER A 153 -8.45 10.46 0.73
CA SER A 153 -8.79 11.14 -0.53
C SER A 153 -7.84 12.29 -0.83
N HIS A 154 -7.30 12.92 0.21
CA HIS A 154 -6.41 14.09 0.09
C HIS A 154 -5.04 13.70 -0.46
N ALA A 155 -4.72 12.40 -0.50
CA ALA A 155 -3.69 11.86 -1.36
C ALA A 155 -4.27 11.77 -2.78
N ASN A 156 -4.40 12.93 -3.44
CA ASN A 156 -5.04 13.19 -4.75
C ASN A 156 -4.55 12.34 -5.94
N GLU A 157 -3.73 11.33 -5.71
CA GLU A 157 -3.14 10.47 -6.73
C GLU A 157 -3.02 9.01 -6.28
N LEU A 158 -3.62 8.61 -5.14
CA LEU A 158 -3.64 7.20 -4.75
C LEU A 158 -4.36 6.39 -5.85
N PRO A 159 -3.63 5.56 -6.63
CA PRO A 159 -4.23 4.80 -7.71
C PRO A 159 -5.06 3.71 -7.08
N ASP A 160 -6.38 3.87 -7.16
CA ASP A 160 -7.36 2.85 -6.84
C ASP A 160 -7.23 2.26 -5.41
N TYR A 161 -8.27 1.55 -4.99
CA TYR A 161 -8.24 0.79 -3.75
C TYR A 161 -7.15 -0.30 -3.79
N PRO A 162 -6.57 -0.71 -2.65
CA PRO A 162 -5.55 -1.75 -2.64
C PRO A 162 -6.11 -3.04 -3.25
N ASP A 163 -5.41 -3.58 -4.24
CA ASP A 163 -5.74 -4.89 -4.81
C ASP A 163 -5.33 -6.01 -3.84
N LEU A 164 -4.24 -5.79 -3.11
CA LEU A 164 -3.65 -6.75 -2.19
C LEU A 164 -3.30 -6.06 -0.86
N LEU A 165 -3.77 -6.61 0.25
CA LEU A 165 -3.38 -6.22 1.60
C LEU A 165 -2.58 -7.35 2.25
N ILE A 166 -1.31 -7.07 2.53
CA ILE A 166 -0.36 -7.96 3.20
C ILE A 166 -0.32 -7.64 4.68
N ARG A 167 -0.38 -8.67 5.52
CA ARG A 167 -0.10 -8.54 6.96
C ARG A 167 0.85 -9.63 7.44
N THR A 168 1.90 -9.20 8.11
CA THR A 168 2.91 -10.06 8.71
C THR A 168 2.52 -10.51 10.14
N SER A 169 3.34 -11.39 10.71
CA SER A 169 3.33 -11.83 12.12
C SER A 169 2.16 -12.71 12.59
N GLY A 170 1.44 -13.35 11.66
CA GLY A 170 0.42 -14.36 11.95
C GLY A 170 -0.93 -13.82 12.43
N GLU A 171 -1.09 -12.49 12.46
CA GLU A 171 -2.30 -11.86 12.97
C GLU A 171 -3.40 -11.78 11.88
N LEU A 172 -4.47 -12.56 12.04
CA LEU A 172 -5.59 -12.62 11.08
C LEU A 172 -6.64 -11.53 11.29
N ARG A 173 -6.24 -10.26 11.16
CA ARG A 173 -7.14 -9.10 11.26
C ARG A 173 -6.60 -7.89 10.50
N LEU A 174 -7.43 -6.88 10.25
CA LEU A 174 -6.99 -5.64 9.60
C LEU A 174 -6.49 -4.57 10.59
N SER A 175 -6.86 -4.67 11.87
CA SER A 175 -6.45 -3.71 12.92
C SER A 175 -6.72 -2.24 12.56
N ASN A 176 -7.93 -1.94 12.07
CA ASN A 176 -8.38 -0.55 11.85
C ASN A 176 -7.57 0.20 10.76
N PHE A 177 -7.08 -0.55 9.77
CA PHE A 177 -6.34 -0.06 8.61
C PHE A 177 -7.19 -0.25 7.34
N LEU A 178 -7.42 0.84 6.60
CA LEU A 178 -8.05 0.89 5.27
C LEU A 178 -9.33 0.05 5.09
N LEU A 179 -10.30 0.07 6.02
CA LEU A 179 -11.46 -0.85 5.92
C LEU A 179 -12.36 -0.56 4.71
N TRP A 180 -12.58 0.70 4.35
CA TRP A 180 -13.39 1.04 3.15
C TRP A 180 -12.64 0.70 1.88
N GLN A 181 -11.37 1.11 1.79
CA GLN A 181 -10.54 0.86 0.61
C GLN A 181 -10.31 -0.64 0.44
N SER A 182 -10.20 -1.42 1.53
CA SER A 182 -9.94 -2.86 1.43
C SER A 182 -11.19 -3.71 1.23
N ALA A 183 -12.35 -3.13 0.92
CA ALA A 183 -13.61 -3.86 0.77
C ALA A 183 -13.54 -5.01 -0.25
N TYR A 184 -12.73 -4.83 -1.30
CA TYR A 184 -12.50 -5.83 -2.36
C TYR A 184 -11.03 -6.29 -2.45
N ALA A 185 -10.18 -5.85 -1.52
CA ALA A 185 -8.78 -6.25 -1.51
C ALA A 185 -8.65 -7.74 -1.24
N GLU A 186 -7.72 -8.40 -1.94
CA GLU A 186 -7.27 -9.71 -1.52
C GLU A 186 -6.43 -9.59 -0.25
N LEU A 187 -6.65 -10.50 0.69
CA LEU A 187 -5.89 -10.54 1.94
C LEU A 187 -4.84 -11.64 1.88
N PHE A 188 -3.61 -11.28 2.24
CA PHE A 188 -2.50 -12.20 2.42
C PHE A 188 -1.93 -12.05 3.83
N PHE A 189 -1.92 -13.15 4.57
CA PHE A 189 -1.39 -13.22 5.93
C PHE A 189 -0.21 -14.18 5.97
N THR A 190 0.86 -13.79 6.65
CA THR A 190 2.04 -14.64 6.87
C THR A 190 2.47 -14.59 8.33
N ASP A 191 3.02 -15.70 8.82
CA ASP A 191 3.63 -15.81 10.15
C ASP A 191 4.99 -15.11 10.22
N THR A 192 5.64 -14.82 9.08
CA THR A 192 6.91 -14.09 9.00
C THR A 192 6.78 -12.76 9.74
N LEU A 193 7.71 -12.46 10.64
CA LEU A 193 7.76 -11.15 11.32
C LEU A 193 8.29 -10.09 10.33
N TRP A 194 7.77 -8.85 10.38
CA TRP A 194 8.15 -7.82 9.40
C TRP A 194 9.66 -7.65 9.18
N PRO A 195 10.54 -7.63 10.21
CA PRO A 195 11.98 -7.49 9.95
C PRO A 195 12.66 -8.69 9.27
N ASP A 196 11.98 -9.85 9.21
CA ASP A 196 12.44 -11.04 8.49
C ASP A 196 11.71 -11.20 7.13
N PHE A 197 10.77 -10.33 6.77
CA PHE A 197 9.99 -10.38 5.51
C PHE A 197 10.86 -9.90 4.33
N GLY A 198 11.38 -10.83 3.53
CA GLY A 198 12.32 -10.53 2.45
C GLY A 198 11.70 -10.53 1.04
N GLU A 199 12.56 -10.50 0.03
CA GLU A 199 12.16 -10.61 -1.38
C GLU A 199 11.32 -11.87 -1.66
N ALA A 200 11.68 -13.00 -1.05
CA ALA A 200 10.96 -14.27 -1.21
C ALA A 200 9.54 -14.21 -0.64
N ASP A 201 9.34 -13.64 0.56
CA ASP A 201 8.01 -13.48 1.16
C ASP A 201 7.15 -12.49 0.36
N TYR A 202 7.76 -11.41 -0.15
CA TYR A 202 7.03 -10.47 -0.99
C TYR A 202 6.61 -11.10 -2.32
N LEU A 203 7.51 -11.86 -2.93
CA LEU A 203 7.21 -12.65 -4.14
C LEU A 203 6.07 -13.64 -3.89
N GLU A 204 6.09 -14.37 -2.77
CA GLU A 204 5.03 -15.30 -2.39
C GLU A 204 3.66 -14.59 -2.31
N ALA A 205 3.61 -13.41 -1.68
CA ALA A 205 2.38 -12.64 -1.59
C ALA A 205 1.83 -12.24 -2.98
N LEU A 206 2.71 -11.84 -3.90
CA LEU A 206 2.33 -11.47 -5.27
C LEU A 206 1.91 -12.70 -6.10
N VAL A 207 2.60 -13.83 -5.95
CA VAL A 207 2.24 -15.10 -6.60
C VAL A 207 0.88 -15.59 -6.09
N SER A 208 0.64 -15.52 -4.77
CA SER A 208 -0.67 -15.83 -4.19
C SER A 208 -1.76 -15.00 -4.85
N PHE A 209 -1.57 -13.68 -4.99
CA PHE A 209 -2.51 -12.79 -5.67
C PHE A 209 -2.76 -13.20 -7.13
N GLN A 210 -1.71 -13.53 -7.89
CA GLN A 210 -1.88 -13.95 -9.30
C GLN A 210 -2.50 -15.33 -9.48
N SER A 211 -2.37 -16.22 -8.48
CA SER A 211 -2.87 -17.58 -8.54
C SER A 211 -4.39 -17.68 -8.31
N ARG A 212 -5.01 -16.63 -7.77
CA ARG A 212 -6.44 -16.64 -7.48
C ARG A 212 -7.22 -16.55 -8.78
N ASP A 213 -8.15 -17.49 -8.96
CA ASP A 213 -9.11 -17.42 -10.05
C ASP A 213 -9.97 -16.18 -9.83
N ARG A 214 -9.79 -15.17 -10.69
CA ARG A 214 -10.57 -13.94 -10.67
C ARG A 214 -11.97 -14.31 -11.14
N ARG A 215 -12.79 -14.81 -10.20
CA ARG A 215 -14.21 -15.05 -10.42
C ARG A 215 -14.79 -13.78 -11.02
N PHE A 216 -15.23 -13.87 -12.27
CA PHE A 216 -15.78 -12.77 -13.06
C PHE A 216 -16.94 -12.10 -12.30
N GLY A 217 -16.61 -11.05 -11.55
CA GLY A 217 -17.52 -10.02 -11.10
C GLY A 217 -17.20 -8.76 -11.90
N LEU A 218 -17.70 -8.71 -13.14
CA LEU A 218 -17.60 -7.52 -13.99
C LEU A 218 -18.17 -6.30 -13.27
N ARG A 219 -17.31 -5.34 -12.93
CA ARG A 219 -17.63 -3.93 -13.19
C ARG A 219 -16.52 -3.38 -14.09
N LYS A 220 -16.85 -3.29 -15.38
CA LYS A 220 -16.33 -2.19 -16.19
C LYS A 220 -16.89 -0.93 -15.54
N LEU A 221 -16.03 -0.12 -14.93
CA LEU A 221 -16.26 1.31 -14.83
C LEU A 221 -15.67 1.92 -16.10
#